data_AF-A0A7K7FYD4-F1
#
_entry.id   AF-A0A7K7FYD4-F1
#
_cell.length_a   1.000
_cell.length_b   1.000
_cell.length_c   1.000
_cell.angle_alpha   90.00
_cell.angle_beta   90.00
_cell.angle_gamma   90.00
#
_symmetry.space_group_name_H-M   'P 1'
#
loop_
_entity.id
_entity.type
_entity.pdbx_description
1 polymer ?
#
loop_
_entity_poly.entity_id
_entity_poly.type
_entity_poly.pdbx_seq_one_letter_code
_entity_poly.pdbx_strand_id
1 'polypeptide(L)'
;MVVGSDISRYPNTPRPTCRGYLHKRTQSAILKGWRKRWFVLKHNGYLHYYRHKKDEGKCRPLEVTKLEGAEIGVDTSLGKPFVFKCVPQNGNRIFYFCATSNQEMKRWLEAMDKAVHP
;
A
#
# COMPACT_ATOMS: atom_id res chain seq x y z
N MET A 1 -8.26 -22.91 -25.10
CA MET A 1 -8.39 -22.87 -23.62
C MET A 1 -8.27 -21.43 -23.16
N VAL A 2 -9.18 -21.03 -22.28
CA VAL A 2 -9.51 -19.64 -21.94
C VAL A 2 -8.42 -18.99 -21.09
N VAL A 3 -7.81 -17.89 -21.55
CA VAL A 3 -7.21 -16.90 -20.66
C VAL A 3 -8.14 -15.70 -20.66
N GLY A 4 -8.96 -15.64 -19.61
CA GLY A 4 -9.94 -14.60 -19.39
C GLY A 4 -9.25 -13.26 -19.25
N SER A 5 -9.49 -12.40 -20.24
CA SER A 5 -9.19 -10.98 -20.18
C SER A 5 -9.82 -10.37 -18.93
N ASP A 6 -8.98 -9.92 -17.99
CA ASP A 6 -9.34 -9.09 -16.84
C ASP A 6 -9.81 -7.71 -17.35
N ILE A 7 -10.99 -7.67 -17.96
CA ILE A 7 -11.67 -6.43 -18.36
C ILE A 7 -12.41 -5.92 -17.12
N SER A 8 -11.65 -5.30 -16.22
CA SER A 8 -12.23 -4.52 -15.13
C SER A 8 -12.77 -3.20 -15.69
N ARG A 9 -14.09 -3.04 -15.57
CA ARG A 9 -14.94 -2.00 -16.12
C ARG A 9 -14.71 -0.60 -15.52
N TYR A 10 -13.65 0.11 -15.90
CA TYR A 10 -13.57 1.58 -15.75
C TYR A 10 -12.77 2.16 -16.93
N PRO A 11 -13.42 2.82 -17.91
CA PRO A 11 -12.78 3.15 -19.18
C PRO A 11 -11.75 4.29 -19.14
N ASN A 12 -11.54 5.01 -18.02
CA ASN A 12 -10.67 6.21 -18.02
C ASN A 12 -9.79 6.40 -16.77
N THR A 13 -9.64 5.41 -15.90
CA THR A 13 -8.70 5.54 -14.77
C THR A 13 -7.36 4.90 -15.11
N PRO A 14 -6.24 5.66 -15.13
CA PRO A 14 -4.93 5.10 -15.36
C PRO A 14 -4.67 3.96 -14.37
N ARG A 15 -4.07 2.88 -14.88
CA ARG A 15 -3.80 1.66 -14.11
C ARG A 15 -3.03 2.02 -12.83
N PRO A 16 -3.39 1.44 -11.67
CA PRO A 16 -2.66 1.70 -10.43
C PRO A 16 -1.21 1.25 -10.58
N THR A 17 -0.28 2.06 -10.08
CA THR A 17 1.16 1.81 -10.14
C THR A 17 1.54 0.54 -9.38
N CYS A 18 0.85 0.26 -8.26
CA CYS A 18 1.01 -0.99 -7.52
C CYS A 18 -0.26 -1.35 -6.76
N ARG A 19 -0.54 -2.65 -6.59
CA ARG A 19 -1.67 -3.16 -5.79
C ARG A 19 -1.35 -4.53 -5.22
N GLY A 20 -1.83 -4.81 -4.01
CA GLY A 20 -1.49 -6.05 -3.32
C GLY A 20 -1.90 -6.07 -1.85
N TYR A 21 -1.79 -7.24 -1.22
CA TYR A 21 -1.97 -7.35 0.22
C TYR A 21 -0.68 -6.98 0.94
N LEU A 22 -0.80 -6.14 1.96
CA LEU A 22 0.28 -5.88 2.92
C LEU A 22 -0.24 -6.09 4.34
N HIS A 23 0.66 -6.47 5.23
CA HIS A 23 0.38 -6.45 6.66
C HIS A 23 0.74 -5.07 7.20
N LYS A 24 -0.26 -4.30 7.63
CA LYS A 24 -0.08 -3.00 8.25
C LYS A 24 -0.01 -3.17 9.76
N ARG A 25 0.95 -2.52 10.42
CA ARG A 25 0.96 -2.44 11.89
C ARG A 25 -0.19 -1.54 12.36
N THR A 26 -0.95 -2.03 13.33
CA THR A 26 -1.94 -1.22 14.03
C THR A 26 -1.22 -0.28 14.99
N GLN A 27 -1.68 0.97 15.05
CA GLN A 27 -1.18 1.96 16.00
C GLN A 27 -2.04 2.04 17.27
N SER A 28 -2.91 1.05 17.51
CA SER A 28 -3.68 1.01 18.75
C SER A 28 -2.74 0.65 19.90
N ALA A 29 -2.76 1.44 20.97
CA ALA A 29 -2.03 1.14 22.20
C ALA A 29 -2.45 -0.21 22.82
N ILE A 30 -3.71 -0.60 22.60
CA ILE A 30 -4.35 -1.79 23.17
C ILE A 30 -4.15 -3.02 22.27
N LEU A 31 -4.16 -2.83 20.95
CA LEU A 31 -3.97 -3.91 19.97
C LEU A 31 -2.73 -3.62 19.14
N LYS A 32 -1.54 -3.98 19.65
CA LYS A 32 -0.29 -4.00 18.88
C LYS A 32 -0.25 -5.27 18.04
N GLY A 33 -0.60 -5.17 16.76
CA GLY A 33 -0.65 -6.32 15.86
C GLY A 33 -0.47 -5.95 14.39
N TRP A 34 -0.39 -6.97 13.55
CA TRP A 34 -0.30 -6.83 12.10
C TRP A 34 -1.62 -7.21 11.46
N ARG A 35 -2.16 -6.34 10.61
CA ARG A 35 -3.43 -6.58 9.91
C ARG A 35 -3.22 -6.61 8.41
N LYS A 36 -3.58 -7.73 7.79
CA LYS A 36 -3.63 -7.85 6.33
C LYS A 36 -4.69 -6.90 5.78
N ARG A 37 -4.30 -6.04 4.85
CA ARG A 37 -5.17 -5.08 4.14
C ARG A 37 -4.81 -5.06 2.67
N TRP A 38 -5.79 -4.74 1.83
CA TRP A 38 -5.58 -4.58 0.40
C TRP A 38 -5.16 -3.14 0.12
N PHE A 39 -3.95 -2.94 -0.37
CA PHE A 39 -3.39 -1.64 -0.70
C PHE A 39 -3.40 -1.43 -2.20
N VAL A 40 -3.65 -0.18 -2.60
CA VAL A 40 -3.67 0.25 -4.00
C VAL A 40 -2.98 1.61 -4.06
N LEU A 41 -1.83 1.66 -4.72
CA LEU A 41 -1.14 2.88 -5.08
C LEU A 41 -1.63 3.35 -6.45
N LYS A 42 -2.28 4.50 -6.48
CA LYS A 42 -2.80 5.13 -7.69
C LYS A 42 -1.70 5.92 -8.39
N HIS A 43 -1.89 6.14 -9.69
CA HIS A 43 -0.95 6.86 -10.58
C HIS A 43 -0.70 8.32 -10.14
N ASN A 44 -1.67 8.93 -9.45
CA ASN A 44 -1.60 10.29 -8.93
C ASN A 44 -0.86 10.38 -7.57
N GLY A 45 -0.15 9.33 -7.15
CA GLY A 45 0.63 9.31 -5.91
C GLY A 45 -0.19 9.08 -4.63
N TYR A 46 -1.46 8.69 -4.74
CA TYR A 46 -2.30 8.39 -3.58
C TYR A 46 -2.30 6.89 -3.25
N LEU A 47 -1.97 6.57 -2.00
CA LEU A 47 -2.06 5.24 -1.43
C LEU A 47 -3.42 5.07 -0.76
N HIS A 48 -4.21 4.12 -1.27
CA HIS A 48 -5.50 3.73 -0.72
C HIS A 48 -5.37 2.36 -0.06
N TYR A 49 -6.14 2.11 1.01
CA TYR A 49 -6.33 0.73 1.45
C TYR A 49 -7.75 0.37 1.87
N TYR A 50 -8.03 -0.91 1.77
CA TYR A 50 -9.33 -1.53 1.97
C TYR A 50 -9.21 -2.75 2.88
N ARG A 51 -10.35 -3.24 3.39
CA ARG A 51 -10.36 -4.48 4.16
C ARG A 51 -9.96 -5.66 3.26
N HIS A 52 -10.55 -5.74 2.07
CA HIS A 52 -10.32 -6.82 1.11
C HIS A 52 -10.22 -6.30 -0.33
N LYS A 53 -9.63 -7.12 -1.22
CA LYS A 53 -9.54 -6.83 -2.66
C LYS A 53 -10.90 -6.51 -3.30
N LYS A 54 -11.96 -7.23 -2.92
CA LYS A 54 -13.30 -7.05 -3.46
C LYS A 54 -13.93 -5.68 -3.18
N ASP A 55 -13.41 -4.96 -2.19
CA ASP A 55 -13.92 -3.66 -1.78
C ASP A 55 -13.36 -2.53 -2.66
N GLU A 56 -12.25 -2.78 -3.38
CA GLU A 56 -11.71 -1.85 -4.36
C GLU A 56 -12.76 -1.57 -5.44
N GLY A 57 -13.17 -0.30 -5.58
CA GLY A 57 -14.19 0.13 -6.54
C GLY A 57 -15.64 -0.13 -6.10
N LYS A 58 -15.88 -0.85 -4.99
CA LYS A 58 -17.23 -1.06 -4.42
C LYS A 58 -17.49 -0.23 -3.18
N CYS A 59 -16.45 0.01 -2.37
CA CYS A 59 -16.54 0.74 -1.13
C CYS A 59 -15.55 1.89 -1.10
N ARG A 60 -15.77 2.84 -0.18
CA ARG A 60 -14.79 3.88 0.11
C ARG A 60 -13.54 3.25 0.75
N PRO A 61 -12.33 3.72 0.40
CA PRO A 61 -11.12 3.29 1.09
C PRO A 61 -11.21 3.63 2.58
N LEU A 62 -10.58 2.81 3.41
CA LEU A 62 -10.50 3.04 4.84
C LEU A 62 -9.65 4.27 5.18
N GLU A 63 -8.61 4.51 4.39
CA GLU A 63 -7.75 5.68 4.49
C GLU A 63 -7.16 5.95 3.10
N VAL A 64 -6.92 7.24 2.84
CA VAL A 64 -6.28 7.74 1.63
C VAL A 64 -5.10 8.59 2.09
N THR A 65 -3.92 8.34 1.54
CA THR A 65 -2.69 9.02 1.94
C THR A 65 -1.95 9.48 0.69
N LYS A 66 -1.64 10.78 0.61
CA LYS A 66 -0.76 11.32 -0.45
C LYS A 66 0.69 10.97 -0.11
N LEU A 67 1.42 10.39 -1.06
CA LEU A 67 2.82 10.00 -0.86
C LEU A 67 3.84 11.02 -1.34
N GLU A 68 3.43 12.08 -2.04
CA GLU A 68 4.31 13.17 -2.45
C GLU A 68 5.13 13.70 -1.25
N GLY A 69 6.46 13.67 -1.37
CA GLY A 69 7.40 14.06 -0.30
C GLY A 69 7.48 13.11 0.91
N ALA A 70 6.83 11.93 0.88
CA ALA A 70 6.90 10.96 1.97
C ALA A 70 8.26 10.25 2.05
N GLU A 71 8.73 9.96 3.26
CA GLU A 71 9.92 9.11 3.45
C GLU A 71 9.51 7.63 3.40
N ILE A 72 10.09 6.87 2.47
CA ILE A 72 9.86 5.43 2.31
C ILE A 72 11.18 4.70 2.54
N GLY A 73 11.20 3.69 3.40
CA GLY A 73 12.43 2.96 3.68
C GLY A 73 12.22 1.61 4.33
N VAL A 74 13.19 0.72 4.15
CA VAL A 74 13.23 -0.57 4.87
C VAL A 74 13.39 -0.29 6.36
N ASP A 75 12.71 -1.08 7.19
CA ASP A 75 12.81 -0.98 8.65
C ASP A 75 13.08 -2.37 9.23
N THR A 76 14.23 -2.54 9.87
CA THR A 76 14.66 -3.79 10.50
C THR A 76 14.48 -3.77 12.02
N SER A 77 14.01 -2.66 12.59
CA SER A 77 13.92 -2.45 14.05
C SER A 77 12.90 -3.36 14.72
N LEU A 78 11.93 -3.89 13.97
CA LEU A 78 10.83 -4.69 14.49
C LEU A 78 11.13 -6.20 14.54
N GLY A 79 12.35 -6.63 14.19
CA GLY A 79 12.76 -8.04 14.24
C GLY A 79 11.99 -8.97 13.28
N LYS A 80 11.28 -8.40 12.30
CA LYS A 80 10.48 -9.14 11.32
C LYS A 80 11.04 -8.88 9.91
N PRO A 81 11.18 -9.91 9.06
CA PRO A 81 11.65 -9.71 7.70
C PRO A 81 10.62 -8.98 6.84
N PHE A 82 11.12 -8.36 5.76
CA PHE A 82 10.32 -7.69 4.73
C PHE A 82 9.46 -6.54 5.26
N VAL A 83 9.97 -5.85 6.27
CA VAL A 83 9.33 -4.69 6.89
C VAL A 83 9.87 -3.41 6.27
N PHE A 84 8.96 -2.48 6.01
CA PHE A 84 9.28 -1.14 5.54
C PHE A 84 8.31 -0.14 6.17
N LYS A 85 8.73 1.11 6.22
CA LYS A 85 7.94 2.23 6.74
C LYS A 85 7.67 3.25 5.65
N CYS A 86 6.57 3.97 5.82
CA CYS A 86 6.17 5.11 5.02
C CYS A 86 5.78 6.23 5.99
N VAL A 87 6.42 7.39 5.84
CA VAL A 87 6.19 8.59 6.65
C VAL A 87 5.70 9.69 5.71
N PRO A 88 4.37 9.91 5.60
CA PRO A 88 3.84 10.97 4.76
C PRO A 88 4.28 12.36 5.26
N GLN A 89 4.68 13.25 4.35
CA GLN A 89 5.17 14.59 4.71
C GLN A 89 4.15 15.40 5.52
N ASN A 90 2.88 15.34 5.11
CA ASN A 90 1.78 16.06 5.75
C ASN A 90 1.01 15.20 6.77
N GLY A 91 1.55 14.05 7.16
CA GLY A 91 0.88 13.10 8.04
C GLY A 91 1.60 12.93 9.36
N ASN A 92 0.88 13.08 10.48
CA ASN A 92 1.39 12.72 11.81
C ASN A 92 1.51 11.20 12.03
N ARG A 93 1.37 10.39 10.98
CA ARG A 93 1.14 8.94 11.09
C ARG A 93 2.18 8.15 10.28
N ILE A 94 3.10 7.50 11.00
CA ILE A 94 4.03 6.54 10.41
C ILE A 94 3.32 5.22 10.11
N PHE A 95 3.33 4.81 8.85
CA PHE A 95 2.85 3.51 8.43
C PHE A 95 3.97 2.49 8.45
N TYR A 96 3.80 1.41 9.20
CA TYR A 96 4.66 0.24 9.12
C TYR A 96 3.95 -0.85 8.32
N PHE A 97 4.65 -1.37 7.32
CA PHE A 97 4.18 -2.42 6.44
C PHE A 97 5.10 -3.62 6.52
N CYS A 98 4.52 -4.80 6.34
CA CYS A 98 5.25 -6.04 6.17
C CYS A 98 4.71 -6.76 4.94
N ALA A 99 5.60 -6.97 3.98
CA ALA A 99 5.31 -7.76 2.79
C ALA A 99 5.44 -9.26 3.10
N THR A 100 4.88 -10.10 2.23
CA THR A 100 5.00 -11.56 2.33
C THR A 100 6.29 -12.10 1.73
N SER A 101 7.02 -11.29 0.95
CA SER A 101 8.29 -11.67 0.33
C SER A 101 9.19 -10.45 0.09
N ASN A 102 10.49 -10.69 -0.09
CA ASN A 102 11.46 -9.65 -0.48
C ASN A 102 11.09 -9.02 -1.84
N GLN A 103 10.61 -9.83 -2.80
CA GLN A 103 10.22 -9.34 -4.11
C GLN A 103 9.02 -8.38 -4.01
N GLU A 104 8.02 -8.70 -3.20
CA GLU A 104 6.90 -7.80 -2.95
C GLU A 104 7.33 -6.53 -2.23
N MET A 105 8.20 -6.64 -1.21
CA MET A 105 8.74 -5.47 -0.53
C MET A 105 9.43 -4.54 -1.52
N LYS A 106 10.36 -5.06 -2.35
CA LYS A 106 11.06 -4.29 -3.37
C LYS A 106 10.11 -3.63 -4.36
N ARG A 107 9.10 -4.37 -4.86
CA ARG A 107 8.07 -3.82 -5.76
C ARG A 107 7.31 -2.67 -5.11
N TRP A 108 6.94 -2.81 -3.83
CA TRP A 108 6.24 -1.75 -3.10
C TRP A 108 7.13 -0.53 -2.84
N LEU A 109 8.37 -0.74 -2.42
CA LEU A 109 9.35 0.33 -2.23
C LEU A 109 9.56 1.13 -3.53
N GLU A 110 9.85 0.45 -4.65
CA GLU A 110 10.07 1.11 -5.94
C GLU A 110 8.83 1.89 -6.40
N ALA A 111 7.64 1.31 -6.25
CA ALA A 111 6.41 1.98 -6.66
C ALA A 111 6.08 3.19 -5.78
N MET A 112 6.29 3.09 -4.46
CA MET A 112 6.07 4.19 -3.53
C MET A 112 7.14 5.28 -3.71
N ASP A 113 8.40 4.93 -3.94
CA ASP A 113 9.49 5.88 -4.19
C ASP A 113 9.23 6.74 -5.44
N LYS A 114 8.75 6.12 -6.52
CA LYS A 114 8.27 6.82 -7.72
C LYS A 114 7.06 7.73 -7.46
N ALA A 115 6.22 7.38 -6.48
CA ALA A 115 5.06 8.19 -6.12
C ALA A 115 5.39 9.35 -5.16
N VAL A 116 6.51 9.25 -4.44
CA VAL A 116 7.06 10.30 -3.59
C VAL A 116 7.68 11.41 -4.41
N HIS A 117 8.34 11.03 -5.51
CA HIS A 117 8.99 11.91 -6.48
C HIS A 117 8.22 11.88 -7.82
N PRO A 118 6.99 12.40 -7.86
CA PRO A 118 6.15 12.37 -9.06
C PRO A 118 6.76 13.16 -10.24
#